data_AF-A0A8H9GXZ3-F1
#
_entry.id   AF-A0A8H9GXZ3-F1
#
_cell.length_a   1.000
_cell.length_b   1.000
_cell.length_c   1.000
_cell.angle_alpha   90.00
_cell.angle_beta   90.00
_cell.angle_gamma   90.00
#
_symmetry.space_group_name_H-M   'P 1'
#
loop_
_entity.id
_entity.type
_entity.pdbx_description
1 polymer ?
#
loop_
_entity_poly.entity_id
_entity_poly.type
_entity_poly.pdbx_seq_one_letter_code
_entity_poly.pdbx_strand_id
1 'polypeptide(L)'
;MSDLEPVNLKLLAGFAAKIDPLMQGVLVRGDVEQIRGLVLEAAWNCTERPYFEHLWGVGGLYRAWMEIDDILDGWPVDYGAGTDALAVREFRLAAQEWLDMPGTETGFRDYVHRWERRVAEDTWPAPGGVHWRQRLAAPGDRDDSRQP
;
A
#
# COMPACT_ATOMS: atom_id res chain seq x y z
N MET A 1 -11.59 -3.14 -30.55
CA MET A 1 -10.45 -3.58 -29.74
C MET A 1 -9.79 -2.33 -29.24
N SER A 2 -9.90 -2.01 -27.96
CA SER A 2 -9.19 -0.85 -27.40
C SER A 2 -7.72 -1.18 -27.37
N ASP A 3 -6.92 -0.40 -28.11
CA ASP A 3 -5.48 -0.37 -27.97
C ASP A 3 -5.18 -0.01 -26.51
N LEU A 4 -4.77 -1.00 -25.73
CA LEU A 4 -4.17 -0.76 -24.43
C LEU A 4 -2.92 0.08 -24.73
N GLU A 5 -2.90 1.35 -24.31
CA GLU A 5 -1.71 2.17 -24.44
C GLU A 5 -0.51 1.37 -23.94
N PRO A 6 0.61 1.34 -24.70
CA PRO A 6 1.79 0.62 -24.24
C PRO A 6 2.18 1.20 -22.89
N VAL A 7 2.09 0.39 -21.83
CA VAL A 7 2.57 0.80 -20.51
C VAL A 7 3.95 1.36 -20.68
N ASN A 8 4.13 2.56 -20.15
CA ASN A 8 5.35 3.30 -20.34
C ASN A 8 6.42 2.64 -19.47
N LEU A 9 7.07 1.59 -19.98
CA LEU A 9 8.10 0.81 -19.29
C LEU A 9 9.22 1.71 -18.75
N LYS A 10 9.46 2.86 -19.40
CA LYS A 10 10.37 3.89 -18.91
C LYS A 10 9.85 4.59 -17.65
N LEU A 11 8.54 4.84 -17.54
CA LEU A 11 7.94 5.32 -16.29
C LEU A 11 7.99 4.26 -15.19
N LEU A 12 7.69 3.00 -15.50
CA LEU A 12 7.79 1.92 -14.50
C LEU A 12 9.23 1.77 -13.99
N ALA A 13 10.21 1.74 -14.89
CA ALA A 13 11.63 1.67 -14.52
C ALA A 13 12.07 2.91 -13.71
N GLY A 14 11.60 4.10 -14.10
CA GLY A 14 11.86 5.33 -13.36
C GLY A 14 11.20 5.34 -11.98
N PHE A 15 10.02 4.76 -11.84
CA PHE A 15 9.34 4.59 -10.56
C PHE A 15 10.09 3.60 -9.67
N ALA A 16 10.44 2.41 -10.19
CA ALA A 16 11.24 1.43 -9.45
C ALA A 16 12.58 2.00 -8.98
N ALA A 17 13.28 2.77 -9.82
CA ALA A 17 14.53 3.42 -9.43
C ALA A 17 14.39 4.39 -8.25
N LYS A 18 13.19 4.95 -7.99
CA LYS A 18 12.90 5.76 -6.80
C LYS A 18 12.54 4.91 -5.58
N ILE A 19 11.77 3.85 -5.79
CA ILE A 19 11.22 3.02 -4.71
C ILE A 19 12.24 1.98 -4.19
N ASP A 20 13.03 1.35 -5.07
CA ASP A 20 13.93 0.26 -4.71
C ASP A 20 14.92 0.65 -3.60
N PRO A 21 15.57 1.83 -3.61
CA PRO A 21 16.47 2.23 -2.53
C PRO A 21 15.73 2.41 -1.19
N LEU A 22 14.48 2.87 -1.21
CA LEU A 22 13.67 3.03 -0.01
C LEU A 22 13.31 1.67 0.58
N MET A 23 12.90 0.72 -0.27
CA MET A 23 12.56 -0.65 0.15
C MET A 23 13.80 -1.41 0.66
N GLN A 24 14.95 -1.22 0.04
CA GLN A 24 16.22 -1.72 0.58
C GLN A 24 16.52 -1.11 1.96
N GLY A 25 16.26 0.19 2.13
CA GLY A 25 16.33 0.87 3.42
C GLY A 25 15.44 0.23 4.48
N VAL A 26 14.17 -0.06 4.14
CA VAL A 26 13.21 -0.71 5.05
C VAL A 26 13.74 -2.05 5.58
N LEU A 27 14.42 -2.83 4.74
CA LEU A 27 14.96 -4.14 5.13
C LEU A 27 16.14 -4.06 6.11
N VAL A 28 16.94 -2.99 6.05
CA VAL A 28 18.19 -2.88 6.84
C VAL A 28 18.09 -1.99 8.08
N ARG A 29 17.06 -1.14 8.17
CA ARG A 29 16.86 -0.26 9.33
C ARG A 29 16.30 -1.06 10.53
N GLY A 30 16.73 -0.66 11.73
CA GLY A 30 16.38 -1.34 12.98
C GLY A 30 15.25 -0.69 13.78
N ASP A 31 14.90 0.56 13.46
CA ASP A 31 13.95 1.37 14.20
C ASP A 31 12.65 1.56 13.41
N VAL A 32 11.50 1.49 14.10
CA VAL A 32 10.18 1.52 13.48
C VAL A 32 9.88 2.88 12.83
N GLU A 33 10.27 3.99 13.45
CA GLU A 33 10.04 5.33 12.90
C GLU A 33 10.89 5.59 11.66
N GLN A 34 12.13 5.10 11.65
CA GLN A 34 12.97 5.15 10.45
C GLN A 34 12.40 4.31 9.31
N ILE A 35 11.87 3.11 9.62
CA ILE A 35 11.19 2.27 8.63
C ILE A 35 9.93 2.97 8.12
N ARG A 36 9.10 3.49 9.03
CA ARG A 36 7.87 4.24 8.73
C ARG A 36 8.17 5.38 7.76
N GLY A 37 9.18 6.20 8.06
CA GLY A 37 9.57 7.33 7.21
C GLY A 37 9.90 6.93 5.77
N LEU A 38 10.59 5.81 5.56
CA LEU A 38 10.91 5.31 4.22
C LEU A 38 9.68 4.81 3.47
N VAL A 39 8.75 4.15 4.17
CA VAL A 39 7.49 3.67 3.58
C VAL A 39 6.57 4.83 3.24
N LEU A 40 6.47 5.84 4.11
CA LEU A 40 5.76 7.08 3.81
C LEU A 40 6.38 7.78 2.61
N GLU A 41 7.71 7.92 2.54
CA GLU A 41 8.36 8.50 1.36
C GLU A 41 8.02 7.71 0.08
N ALA A 42 8.06 6.38 0.13
CA ALA A 42 7.68 5.53 -0.99
C ALA A 42 6.21 5.74 -1.39
N ALA A 43 5.29 5.82 -0.42
CA ALA A 43 3.89 6.10 -0.68
C ALA A 43 3.71 7.48 -1.32
N TRP A 44 4.37 8.53 -0.83
CA TRP A 44 4.25 9.86 -1.43
C TRP A 44 4.75 9.88 -2.89
N ASN A 45 5.79 9.12 -3.23
CA ASN A 45 6.24 8.97 -4.61
C ASN A 45 5.16 8.41 -5.56
N CYS A 46 4.19 7.63 -5.04
CA CYS A 46 3.03 7.19 -5.81
C CYS A 46 2.10 8.34 -6.24
N THR A 47 2.10 9.46 -5.51
CA THR A 47 1.25 10.62 -5.81
C THR A 47 1.88 11.59 -6.81
N GLU A 48 3.16 11.41 -7.13
CA GLU A 48 3.88 12.29 -8.03
C GLU A 48 3.47 12.08 -9.49
N ARG A 49 3.38 13.20 -10.23
CA ARG A 49 3.34 13.16 -11.70
C ARG A 49 4.73 12.80 -12.25
N PRO A 50 4.82 12.01 -13.33
CA PRO A 50 3.72 11.44 -14.13
C PRO A 50 3.16 10.10 -13.61
N TYR A 51 3.72 9.53 -12.53
CA TYR A 51 3.40 8.16 -12.10
C TYR A 51 1.93 7.99 -11.73
N PHE A 52 1.37 8.90 -10.93
CA PHE A 52 -0.02 8.83 -10.50
C PHE A 52 -1.02 8.83 -11.67
N GLU A 53 -0.68 9.55 -12.75
CA GLU A 53 -1.58 9.77 -13.89
C GLU A 53 -1.43 8.70 -14.97
N HIS A 54 -0.22 8.14 -15.12
CA HIS A 54 0.13 7.34 -16.28
C HIS A 54 0.58 5.91 -15.95
N LEU A 55 0.83 5.58 -14.68
CA LEU A 55 1.21 4.24 -14.27
C LEU A 55 0.03 3.58 -13.54
N TRP A 56 -0.63 2.66 -14.25
CA TRP A 56 -1.76 1.90 -13.71
C TRP A 56 -1.36 1.18 -12.42
N GLY A 57 -2.21 1.24 -11.39
CA GLY A 57 -2.02 0.53 -10.12
C GLY A 57 -1.20 1.28 -9.06
N VAL A 58 -0.57 2.42 -9.40
CA VAL A 58 0.20 3.24 -8.43
C VAL A 58 -0.67 3.76 -7.28
N GLY A 59 -1.92 4.14 -7.54
CA GLY A 59 -2.87 4.48 -6.48
C GLY A 59 -3.19 3.30 -5.55
N GLY A 60 -3.09 2.06 -6.06
CA GLY A 60 -3.23 0.84 -5.26
C GLY A 60 -2.01 0.61 -4.37
N LEU A 61 -0.80 0.90 -4.85
CA LEU A 61 0.42 0.86 -4.04
C LEU A 61 0.43 1.87 -2.90
N TYR A 62 0.10 3.13 -3.22
CA TYR A 62 -0.07 4.19 -2.21
C TYR A 62 -0.96 3.67 -1.09
N ARG A 63 -2.11 3.11 -1.47
CA ARG A 63 -3.08 2.59 -0.51
C ARG A 63 -2.53 1.43 0.30
N ALA A 64 -1.93 0.43 -0.34
CA ALA A 64 -1.38 -0.73 0.35
C ALA A 64 -0.35 -0.35 1.41
N TRP A 65 0.55 0.58 1.11
CA TRP A 65 1.56 1.03 2.06
C TRP A 65 0.98 1.91 3.18
N MET A 66 0.00 2.77 2.88
CA MET A 66 -0.70 3.54 3.92
C MET A 66 -1.52 2.64 4.85
N GLU A 67 -2.12 1.56 4.36
CA GLU A 67 -2.82 0.59 5.22
C GLU A 67 -1.88 -0.16 6.18
N ILE A 68 -0.61 -0.32 5.82
CA ILE A 68 0.40 -0.87 6.74
C ILE A 68 0.81 0.21 7.77
N ASP A 69 0.93 1.47 7.33
CA ASP A 69 1.20 2.61 8.21
C ASP A 69 0.13 2.79 9.29
N ASP A 70 -1.14 2.62 8.90
CA ASP A 70 -2.30 2.70 9.79
C ASP A 70 -2.20 1.75 11.01
N ILE A 71 -1.43 0.65 10.92
CA ILE A 71 -1.16 -0.24 12.05
C ILE A 71 -0.57 0.55 13.22
N LEU A 72 0.39 1.44 12.94
CA LEU A 72 1.06 2.26 13.95
C LEU A 72 0.12 3.30 14.57
N ASP A 73 -0.89 3.74 13.82
CA ASP A 73 -1.88 4.70 14.29
C ASP A 73 -3.04 4.02 15.05
N GLY A 74 -2.98 2.70 15.24
CA GLY A 74 -4.03 1.92 15.89
C GLY A 74 -5.32 1.85 15.06
N TRP A 75 -5.20 2.00 13.74
CA TRP A 75 -6.31 1.92 12.81
C TRP A 75 -6.22 0.62 11.97
N PRO A 76 -7.34 -0.08 11.70
CA PRO A 76 -8.69 0.12 12.23
C PRO A 76 -8.88 -0.39 13.66
N VAL A 77 -7.88 -1.06 14.23
CA VAL A 77 -7.94 -1.65 15.57
C VAL A 77 -6.63 -1.37 16.32
N ASP A 78 -6.71 -1.28 17.64
CA ASP A 78 -5.53 -1.19 18.51
C ASP A 78 -4.89 -2.58 18.66
N TYR A 79 -3.65 -2.72 18.17
CA TYR A 79 -2.87 -3.97 18.26
C TYR A 79 -2.10 -4.10 19.60
N GLY A 80 -2.25 -3.12 20.50
CA GLY A 80 -1.70 -3.11 21.84
C GLY A 80 -0.17 -3.09 21.87
N ALA A 81 0.43 -3.78 22.84
CA ALA A 81 1.88 -3.77 23.03
C ALA A 81 2.69 -4.40 21.86
N GLY A 82 2.03 -5.04 20.90
CA GLY A 82 2.65 -5.67 19.72
C GLY A 82 2.65 -4.82 18.46
N THR A 83 2.07 -3.61 18.48
CA THR A 83 1.87 -2.75 17.30
C THR A 83 3.15 -2.53 16.49
N ASP A 84 4.23 -2.06 17.11
CA ASP A 84 5.48 -1.76 16.40
C ASP A 84 6.10 -3.00 15.75
N ALA A 85 6.09 -4.12 16.47
CA ALA A 85 6.64 -5.37 15.96
C ALA A 85 5.84 -5.90 14.77
N LEU A 86 4.51 -5.76 14.83
CA LEU A 86 3.61 -6.10 13.73
C LEU A 86 3.85 -5.19 12.52
N ALA A 87 3.87 -3.87 12.71
CA ALA A 87 4.13 -2.91 11.64
C ALA A 87 5.50 -3.15 10.97
N VAL A 88 6.56 -3.34 11.76
CA VAL A 88 7.91 -3.65 11.22
C VAL A 88 7.92 -4.93 10.40
N ARG A 89 7.24 -5.99 10.86
CA ARG A 89 7.12 -7.25 10.11
C ARG A 89 6.49 -6.99 8.73
N GLU A 90 5.50 -6.12 8.67
CA GLU A 90 4.69 -5.91 7.48
C GLU A 90 5.29 -4.93 6.49
N PHE A 91 5.93 -3.88 6.99
CA PHE A 91 6.78 -3.04 6.16
C PHE A 91 7.89 -3.87 5.50
N ARG A 92 8.53 -4.78 6.24
CA ARG A 92 9.57 -5.65 5.69
C ARG A 92 9.02 -6.67 4.69
N LEU A 93 7.83 -7.23 4.96
CA LEU A 93 7.18 -8.13 4.00
C LEU A 93 6.85 -7.39 2.71
N ALA A 94 6.24 -6.21 2.78
CA ALA A 94 5.92 -5.40 1.62
C ALA A 94 7.18 -4.99 0.83
N ALA A 95 8.26 -4.59 1.53
CA ALA A 95 9.53 -4.24 0.91
C ALA A 95 10.18 -5.44 0.21
N GLN A 96 10.20 -6.61 0.84
CA GLN A 96 10.74 -7.83 0.25
C GLN A 96 9.94 -8.24 -0.98
N GLU A 97 8.61 -8.24 -0.90
CA GLU A 97 7.73 -8.59 -2.02
C GLU A 97 7.82 -7.63 -3.19
N TRP A 98 8.09 -6.35 -2.92
CA TRP A 98 8.38 -5.35 -3.94
C TRP A 98 9.71 -5.66 -4.64
N LEU A 99 10.78 -5.93 -3.88
CA LEU A 99 12.11 -6.18 -4.44
C LEU A 99 12.21 -7.53 -5.18
N ASP A 100 11.42 -8.52 -4.79
CA ASP A 100 11.33 -9.82 -5.47
C ASP A 100 10.41 -9.78 -6.70
N MET A 101 9.61 -8.74 -6.84
CA MET A 101 8.71 -8.56 -7.96
C MET A 101 9.52 -8.39 -9.26
N PRO A 102 9.15 -9.08 -10.35
CA PRO A 102 9.70 -8.76 -11.66
C PRO A 102 9.41 -7.29 -12.02
N GLY A 103 10.43 -6.54 -12.48
CA GLY A 103 10.31 -5.15 -12.92
C GLY A 103 9.54 -4.97 -14.24
N THR A 104 8.40 -5.65 -14.38
CA THR A 104 7.52 -5.69 -15.53
C THR A 104 6.13 -5.21 -15.11
N GLU A 105 5.31 -4.80 -16.09
CA GLU A 105 3.92 -4.41 -15.81
C GLU A 105 3.14 -5.54 -15.13
N THR A 106 3.32 -6.79 -15.58
CA THR A 106 2.66 -7.95 -14.98
C THR A 106 3.10 -8.14 -13.53
N GLY A 107 4.40 -8.03 -13.24
CA GLY A 107 4.90 -8.11 -11.86
C GLY A 107 4.27 -7.04 -10.97
N PHE A 108 4.22 -5.81 -11.45
CA PHE A 108 3.58 -4.68 -10.77
C PHE A 108 2.10 -4.94 -10.47
N ARG A 109 1.36 -5.42 -11.47
CA ARG A 109 -0.05 -5.78 -11.33
C ARG A 109 -0.27 -6.90 -10.33
N ASP A 110 0.57 -7.93 -10.39
CA ASP A 110 0.49 -9.07 -9.48
C ASP A 110 0.80 -8.68 -8.03
N TYR A 111 1.73 -7.74 -7.81
CA TYR A 111 1.99 -7.18 -6.48
C TYR A 111 0.73 -6.49 -5.92
N VAL A 112 0.13 -5.57 -6.68
CA VAL A 112 -1.08 -4.83 -6.25
C VAL A 112 -2.23 -5.79 -5.96
N HIS A 113 -2.48 -6.76 -6.86
CA HIS A 113 -3.58 -7.72 -6.66
C HIS A 113 -3.38 -8.65 -5.46
N ARG A 114 -2.14 -9.03 -5.12
CA ARG A 114 -1.86 -9.80 -3.90
C ARG A 114 -2.25 -9.01 -2.66
N TRP A 115 -1.92 -7.73 -2.61
CA TRP A 115 -2.31 -6.85 -1.51
C TRP A 115 -3.82 -6.69 -1.39
N GLU A 116 -4.49 -6.40 -2.51
CA GLU A 116 -5.95 -6.28 -2.54
C GLU A 116 -6.67 -7.55 -2.10
N ARG A 117 -6.08 -8.72 -2.36
CA ARG A 117 -6.61 -10.02 -1.92
C ARG A 117 -6.47 -10.22 -0.42
N ARG A 118 -5.30 -9.93 0.17
CA ARG A 118 -5.08 -10.01 1.63
C ARG A 118 -6.11 -9.19 2.41
N VAL A 119 -6.32 -7.95 1.96
CA VAL A 119 -7.32 -7.04 2.53
C VAL A 119 -8.75 -7.56 2.35
N ALA A 120 -9.06 -8.15 1.19
CA ALA A 120 -10.41 -8.67 0.91
C ALA A 120 -10.75 -9.94 1.70
N GLU A 121 -9.76 -10.78 1.99
CA GLU A 121 -9.94 -12.04 2.72
C GLU A 121 -10.05 -11.84 4.24
N ASP A 122 -9.96 -10.59 4.74
CA ASP A 122 -9.90 -10.27 6.19
C ASP A 122 -8.83 -11.10 6.92
N THR A 123 -7.75 -11.41 6.19
CA THR A 123 -6.59 -12.13 6.74
C THR A 123 -5.49 -11.17 7.17
N TRP A 124 -5.78 -9.87 7.12
CA TRP A 124 -4.79 -8.81 7.22
C TRP A 124 -5.16 -7.72 8.24
N PRO A 125 -4.24 -7.24 9.10
CA PRO A 125 -3.05 -7.94 9.60
C PRO A 125 -3.39 -9.04 10.62
N ALA A 126 -4.63 -9.06 11.09
CA ALA A 126 -5.28 -10.10 11.87
C ALA A 126 -6.80 -10.04 11.54
N PRO A 127 -7.57 -11.12 11.76
CA PRO A 127 -9.01 -11.13 11.44
C PRO A 127 -9.79 -10.05 12.19
N GLY A 128 -10.72 -9.35 11.51
CA GLY A 128 -11.62 -8.37 12.09
C GLY A 128 -11.25 -6.90 11.88
N GLY A 129 -10.33 -6.60 10.95
CA GLY A 129 -9.95 -5.23 10.61
C GLY A 129 -10.98 -4.55 9.70
N VAL A 130 -11.52 -3.39 10.10
CA VAL A 130 -12.38 -2.59 9.21
C VAL A 130 -11.53 -1.89 8.14
N HIS A 131 -11.33 -2.52 6.99
CA HIS A 131 -10.55 -1.95 5.89
C HIS A 131 -11.31 -0.85 5.12
N TRP A 132 -10.62 -0.01 4.35
CA TRP A 132 -11.26 1.04 3.53
C TRP A 132 -12.30 0.50 2.54
N ARG A 133 -12.19 -0.77 2.10
CA ARG A 133 -13.23 -1.44 1.28
C ARG A 133 -14.52 -1.67 2.05
N GLN A 134 -14.43 -2.02 3.33
CA GLN A 134 -15.60 -2.15 4.20
C GLN A 134 -16.19 -0.77 4.53
N ARG A 135 -15.37 0.30 4.61
CA ARG A 135 -15.86 1.69 4.70
C ARG A 135 -16.69 2.13 3.48
N LEU A 136 -16.23 1.84 2.26
CA LEU A 136 -16.97 2.18 1.04
C LEU A 136 -18.22 1.32 0.84
N ALA A 137 -18.25 0.11 1.41
CA ALA A 137 -19.39 -0.79 1.36
C ALA A 137 -20.39 -0.60 2.52
N ALA A 138 -20.04 0.13 3.58
CA ALA A 138 -20.93 0.42 4.69
C ALA A 138 -21.97 1.48 4.27
N PRO A 139 -23.27 1.15 4.20
CA PRO A 139 -24.31 2.15 4.02
C PRO A 139 -24.51 2.84 5.37
N GLY A 140 -23.82 3.94 5.63
CA GLY A 140 -23.84 4.53 6.98
C GLY A 140 -23.47 6.00 7.15
N ASP A 141 -23.05 6.72 6.11
CA ASP A 141 -22.71 8.17 6.22
C ASP A 141 -23.56 9.07 5.31
N ARG A 142 -24.78 8.62 4.98
CA ARG A 142 -25.87 9.54 4.67
C ARG A 142 -26.70 9.67 5.93
N ASP A 143 -26.23 10.50 6.86
CA ASP A 143 -27.07 11.02 7.92
C ASP A 143 -28.19 11.83 7.27
N ASP A 144 -29.35 11.18 7.16
CA ASP A 144 -30.68 11.74 7.00
C ASP A 144 -30.99 12.61 8.23
N SER A 145 -30.26 13.71 8.39
CA SER A 145 -30.65 14.80 9.27
C SER A 145 -31.63 15.71 8.53
N ARG A 146 -32.74 15.12 8.09
CA ARG A 146 -34.02 15.81 7.88
C ARG A 146 -35.13 14.81 8.17
N GLN A 147 -35.70 14.92 9.37
CA GLN A 147 -37.15 14.95 9.59
C GLN A 147 -37.44 15.22 11.08
N PRO A 148 -38.64 15.72 11.44
CA PRO A 148 -39.80 16.06 10.61
C PRO A 148 -39.92 17.54 10.24
#